data_AF-A0A4Z1CRS2-F1
#
_entry.id   AF-A0A4Z1CRS2-F1
#
_cell.length_a   1.000
_cell.length_b   1.000
_cell.length_c   1.000
_cell.angle_alpha   90.00
_cell.angle_beta   90.00
_cell.angle_gamma   90.00
#
_symmetry.space_group_name_H-M   'P 1'
#
loop_
_entity.id
_entity.type
_entity.pdbx_description
1 polymer ?
#
loop_
_entity_poly.entity_id
_entity_poly.type
_entity_poly.pdbx_seq_one_letter_code
_entity_poly.pdbx_strand_id
1 'polypeptide(L)'
;MTLPATKSSAHFGGLPDVPILLLGSWNDPYARNMLEMGAAIRARNKAPLRQIFGPWLHGRRSTGHVGEADFGMAATIDAATGRDWVTLRLDWFDHALGRGPAPLQRDLFWQMQAGLWPSMGGGWQSHRAPHRHSVAGPPGVRHTVTIDFDPSNPHPTPGGAVPSGGSLMAGGMFDQRSMQTLNHPGSVRLTGLPLPEDLVLTDLTVCATGTAELPFDLHAMLVEELPCGAVINITDGILRRSTPGAVAVELAPTSYKASRGNRLGLVLARSNFPRHDFVTHQPWSLHLTDVAIMPDKTIHASEPPGLGYTRSAHKPHSTRHPS
;
A
#
# COMPACT_ATOMS: atom_id res chain seq x y z
N MET A 1 11.02 0.44 10.08
CA MET A 1 9.83 -0.18 10.71
C MET A 1 8.64 0.30 9.88
N THR A 2 8.13 -0.55 9.00
CA THR A 2 7.12 -0.24 7.98
C THR A 2 5.71 -0.48 8.54
N LEU A 3 4.85 0.54 8.44
CA LEU A 3 3.41 0.65 8.77
C LEU A 3 2.93 0.06 10.13
N PRO A 4 2.61 0.91 11.15
CA PRO A 4 2.28 0.49 12.52
C PRO A 4 0.92 -0.19 12.79
N ALA A 5 0.30 -0.94 11.86
CA ALA A 5 -1.04 -1.51 12.12
C ALA A 5 -1.25 -3.01 11.83
N THR A 6 -0.29 -3.76 11.26
CA THR A 6 -0.60 -5.12 10.77
C THR A 6 0.57 -6.11 10.81
N LYS A 7 0.92 -6.61 11.99
CA LYS A 7 1.87 -7.74 12.10
C LYS A 7 1.16 -9.09 12.24
N SER A 8 0.15 -9.33 11.40
CA SER A 8 -0.58 -10.61 11.43
C SER A 8 0.23 -11.78 10.85
N SER A 9 1.34 -11.47 10.16
CA SER A 9 2.26 -12.46 9.58
C SER A 9 2.82 -13.46 10.58
N ALA A 10 3.05 -13.03 11.83
CA ALA A 10 3.48 -13.90 12.92
C ALA A 10 2.45 -14.99 13.28
N HIS A 11 1.18 -14.80 12.91
CA HIS A 11 0.07 -15.68 13.26
C HIS A 11 -0.46 -16.49 12.06
N PHE A 12 0.04 -16.24 10.85
CA PHE A 12 -0.39 -17.00 9.66
C PHE A 12 -0.24 -18.51 9.89
N GLY A 13 0.83 -18.92 10.59
CA GLY A 13 1.14 -20.28 11.06
C GLY A 13 0.00 -21.02 11.80
N GLY A 14 -0.92 -20.29 12.46
CA GLY A 14 -2.02 -20.87 13.22
C GLY A 14 -3.38 -20.92 12.50
N LEU A 15 -3.50 -20.40 11.28
CA LEU A 15 -4.79 -20.39 10.58
C LEU A 15 -5.20 -21.82 10.15
N PRO A 16 -6.43 -22.27 10.45
CA PRO A 16 -6.89 -23.62 10.10
C PRO A 16 -7.06 -23.80 8.59
N ASP A 17 -7.02 -25.06 8.13
CA ASP A 17 -7.26 -25.42 6.72
C ASP A 17 -8.76 -25.46 6.41
N VAL A 18 -9.35 -24.27 6.20
CA VAL A 18 -10.79 -24.08 5.94
C VAL A 18 -11.01 -23.14 4.75
N PRO A 19 -12.18 -23.18 4.08
CA PRO A 19 -12.49 -22.26 2.99
C PRO A 19 -12.51 -20.80 3.46
N ILE A 20 -11.75 -19.92 2.80
CA ILE A 20 -11.61 -18.51 3.17
C ILE A 20 -11.93 -17.60 1.97
N LEU A 21 -12.79 -16.60 2.20
CA LEU A 21 -13.01 -15.47 1.29
C LEU A 21 -12.40 -14.21 1.91
N LEU A 22 -11.38 -13.66 1.26
CA LEU A 22 -10.74 -12.42 1.65
C LEU A 22 -11.32 -11.26 0.85
N LEU A 23 -11.82 -10.25 1.55
CA LEU A 23 -12.30 -9.01 0.97
C LEU A 23 -11.36 -7.87 1.38
N GLY A 24 -10.62 -7.33 0.43
CA GLY A 24 -9.71 -6.21 0.59
C GLY A 24 -10.05 -5.03 -0.30
N SER A 25 -9.23 -3.99 -0.22
CA SER A 25 -9.35 -2.81 -1.06
C SER A 25 -8.00 -2.12 -1.26
N TRP A 26 -7.84 -1.38 -2.36
CA TRP A 26 -6.60 -0.63 -2.67
C TRP A 26 -6.43 0.64 -1.83
N ASN A 27 -7.53 1.34 -1.53
CA ASN A 27 -7.51 2.56 -0.70
C ASN A 27 -7.81 2.25 0.77
N ASP A 28 -7.32 1.10 1.25
CA ASP A 28 -7.49 0.62 2.61
C ASP A 28 -6.12 0.30 3.23
N PRO A 29 -5.86 0.71 4.48
CA PRO A 29 -4.53 0.57 5.09
C PRO A 29 -4.11 -0.88 5.34
N TYR A 30 -5.04 -1.84 5.26
CA TYR A 30 -4.82 -3.26 5.47
C TYR A 30 -4.52 -4.01 4.16
N ALA A 31 -4.47 -3.33 3.00
CA ALA A 31 -4.27 -3.93 1.69
C ALA A 31 -3.06 -4.90 1.64
N ARG A 32 -1.90 -4.45 2.11
CA ARG A 32 -0.65 -5.25 2.15
C ARG A 32 -0.83 -6.52 2.96
N ASN A 33 -1.33 -6.38 4.18
CA ASN A 33 -1.56 -7.51 5.07
C ASN A 33 -2.55 -8.53 4.49
N MET A 34 -3.61 -8.06 3.82
CA MET A 34 -4.60 -8.93 3.17
C MET A 34 -4.02 -9.70 1.98
N LEU A 35 -3.10 -9.08 1.22
CA LEU A 35 -2.38 -9.76 0.13
C LEU A 35 -1.38 -10.80 0.67
N GLU A 36 -0.58 -10.42 1.66
CA GLU A 36 0.39 -11.32 2.32
C GLU A 36 -0.31 -12.51 2.99
N MET A 37 -1.42 -12.28 3.67
CA MET A 37 -2.22 -13.33 4.26
C MET A 37 -2.77 -14.28 3.19
N GLY A 38 -3.26 -13.75 2.07
CA GLY A 38 -3.71 -14.56 0.94
C GLY A 38 -2.60 -15.45 0.39
N ALA A 39 -1.41 -14.89 0.17
CA ALA A 39 -0.24 -15.64 -0.29
C ALA A 39 0.18 -16.74 0.71
N ALA A 40 0.25 -16.41 2.01
CA ALA A 40 0.60 -17.36 3.06
C ALA A 40 -0.41 -18.50 3.20
N ILE A 41 -1.71 -18.21 3.12
CA ILE A 41 -2.76 -19.23 3.14
C ILE A 41 -2.65 -20.13 1.91
N ARG A 42 -2.52 -19.57 0.69
CA ARG A 42 -2.37 -20.37 -0.54
C ARG A 42 -1.17 -21.31 -0.50
N ALA A 43 -0.07 -20.89 0.13
CA ALA A 43 1.14 -21.70 0.21
C ALA A 43 1.01 -22.92 1.15
N ARG A 44 0.10 -22.86 2.13
CA ARG A 44 0.00 -23.90 3.17
C ARG A 44 -1.30 -24.71 3.10
N ASN A 45 -2.42 -24.03 2.89
CA ASN A 45 -3.75 -24.61 3.02
C ASN A 45 -4.21 -25.24 1.70
N LYS A 46 -5.02 -26.29 1.79
CA LYS A 46 -5.61 -26.97 0.62
C LYS A 46 -7.04 -26.49 0.36
N ALA A 47 -7.73 -26.04 1.40
CA ALA A 47 -9.09 -25.55 1.29
C ALA A 47 -9.18 -24.32 0.36
N PRO A 48 -10.32 -24.10 -0.33
CA PRO A 48 -10.47 -23.00 -1.27
C PRO A 48 -10.23 -21.61 -0.64
N LEU A 49 -9.31 -20.84 -1.23
CA LEU A 49 -9.16 -19.41 -1.00
C LEU A 49 -9.65 -18.61 -2.20
N ARG A 50 -10.46 -17.57 -1.94
CA ARG A 50 -10.80 -16.53 -2.91
C ARG A 50 -10.49 -15.14 -2.37
N GLN A 51 -10.08 -14.24 -3.26
CA GLN A 51 -9.80 -12.83 -2.94
C GLN A 51 -10.67 -11.90 -3.80
N ILE A 52 -11.22 -10.87 -3.17
CA ILE A 52 -11.88 -9.73 -3.83
C ILE A 52 -11.19 -8.46 -3.36
N PHE A 53 -10.69 -7.65 -4.29
CA PHE A 53 -10.07 -6.36 -4.04
C PHE A 53 -10.69 -5.30 -4.94
N GLY A 54 -11.43 -4.36 -4.37
CA GLY A 54 -11.97 -3.21 -5.08
C GLY A 54 -11.13 -1.93 -4.87
N PRO A 55 -11.57 -0.80 -5.44
CA PRO A 55 -10.89 0.49 -5.27
C PRO A 55 -11.29 1.22 -3.97
N TRP A 56 -12.19 0.63 -3.19
CA TRP A 56 -12.93 1.19 -2.05
C TRP A 56 -12.12 1.79 -0.89
N LEU A 57 -12.82 2.51 -0.01
CA LEU A 57 -12.27 2.97 1.26
C LEU A 57 -12.46 1.94 2.38
N HIS A 58 -11.77 2.15 3.49
CA HIS A 58 -11.99 1.35 4.70
C HIS A 58 -13.46 1.37 5.12
N GLY A 59 -14.04 0.17 5.29
CA GLY A 59 -15.44 -0.02 5.65
C GLY A 59 -16.47 0.31 4.56
N ARG A 60 -16.08 0.95 3.44
CA ARG A 60 -17.01 1.40 2.38
C ARG A 60 -16.81 0.63 1.07
N ARG A 61 -17.13 -0.66 1.12
CA ARG A 61 -17.07 -1.59 -0.03
C ARG A 61 -18.25 -1.43 -1.00
N SER A 62 -18.12 -2.07 -2.16
CA SER A 62 -19.16 -2.17 -3.20
C SER A 62 -19.75 -0.82 -3.63
N THR A 63 -18.88 0.15 -3.88
CA THR A 63 -19.23 1.48 -4.44
C THR A 63 -18.25 1.89 -5.54
N GLY A 64 -18.68 2.78 -6.44
CA GLY A 64 -17.81 3.42 -7.42
C GLY A 64 -16.99 4.59 -6.85
N HIS A 65 -17.42 5.18 -5.74
CA HIS A 65 -16.85 6.42 -5.22
C HIS A 65 -15.73 6.19 -4.20
N VAL A 66 -14.59 6.84 -4.42
CA VAL A 66 -13.36 6.70 -3.62
C VAL A 66 -12.70 8.06 -3.44
N GLY A 67 -13.11 8.78 -2.39
CA GLY A 67 -12.80 10.20 -2.28
C GLY A 67 -13.60 10.97 -3.34
N GLU A 68 -12.91 11.74 -4.17
CA GLU A 68 -13.50 12.42 -5.34
C GLU A 68 -13.57 11.52 -6.58
N ALA A 69 -12.77 10.46 -6.66
CA ALA A 69 -12.78 9.56 -7.82
C ALA A 69 -14.08 8.76 -7.92
N ASP A 70 -14.62 8.68 -9.14
CA ASP A 70 -15.77 7.82 -9.48
C ASP A 70 -15.35 6.75 -10.50
N PHE A 71 -15.26 5.50 -10.07
CA PHE A 71 -14.99 4.32 -10.89
C PHE A 71 -16.26 3.69 -11.48
N GLY A 72 -17.43 4.28 -11.23
CA GLY A 72 -18.73 3.82 -11.70
C GLY A 72 -19.23 2.54 -11.02
N MET A 73 -20.46 2.14 -11.35
CA MET A 73 -21.10 0.95 -10.77
C MET A 73 -20.41 -0.37 -11.15
N ALA A 74 -19.61 -0.38 -12.22
CA ALA A 74 -18.84 -1.56 -12.61
C ALA A 74 -17.82 -1.99 -11.53
N ALA A 75 -17.39 -1.06 -10.66
CA ALA A 75 -16.47 -1.34 -9.55
C ALA A 75 -17.13 -1.98 -8.32
N THR A 76 -18.43 -2.32 -8.39
CA THR A 76 -19.17 -2.96 -7.30
C THR A 76 -19.01 -4.48 -7.32
N ILE A 77 -19.18 -5.12 -6.16
CA ILE A 77 -19.22 -6.58 -6.03
C ILE A 77 -20.43 -7.13 -6.80
N ASP A 78 -21.54 -6.40 -6.77
CA ASP A 78 -22.79 -6.68 -7.46
C ASP A 78 -22.55 -6.82 -8.97
N ALA A 79 -21.89 -5.83 -9.59
CA ALA A 79 -21.53 -5.89 -10.99
C ALA A 79 -20.54 -7.03 -11.32
N ALA A 80 -19.63 -7.34 -10.39
CA ALA A 80 -18.61 -8.38 -10.60
C ALA A 80 -19.14 -9.81 -10.47
N THR A 81 -20.15 -10.01 -9.62
CA THR A 81 -20.57 -11.34 -9.16
C THR A 81 -22.05 -11.66 -9.42
N GLY A 82 -22.84 -10.66 -9.82
CA GLY A 82 -24.30 -10.76 -9.92
C GLY A 82 -25.00 -10.91 -8.56
N ARG A 83 -24.28 -10.64 -7.46
CA ARG A 83 -24.76 -10.78 -6.08
C ARG A 83 -24.36 -9.57 -5.26
N ASP A 84 -25.25 -9.09 -4.42
CA ASP A 84 -24.85 -8.17 -3.37
C ASP A 84 -23.91 -8.86 -2.36
N TRP A 85 -23.21 -8.05 -1.57
CA TRP A 85 -22.24 -8.55 -0.62
C TRP A 85 -22.82 -9.50 0.43
N VAL A 86 -24.07 -9.29 0.86
CA VAL A 86 -24.71 -10.13 1.87
C VAL A 86 -25.00 -11.51 1.29
N THR A 87 -25.61 -11.57 0.10
CA THR A 87 -25.88 -12.84 -0.59
C THR A 87 -24.59 -13.57 -0.91
N LEU A 88 -23.57 -12.89 -1.44
CA LEU A 88 -22.27 -13.50 -1.72
C LEU A 88 -21.63 -14.12 -0.47
N ARG A 89 -21.73 -13.44 0.68
CA ARG A 89 -21.19 -13.92 1.95
C ARG A 89 -21.94 -15.13 2.48
N LEU A 90 -23.28 -15.14 2.37
CA LEU A 90 -24.10 -16.29 2.76
C LEU A 90 -23.81 -17.51 1.88
N ASP A 91 -23.76 -17.32 0.56
CA ASP A 91 -23.40 -18.40 -0.38
C ASP A 91 -21.99 -18.95 -0.10
N TRP A 92 -21.05 -18.09 0.32
CA TRP A 92 -19.71 -18.55 0.71
C TRP A 92 -19.74 -19.39 1.99
N PHE A 93 -20.57 -19.03 2.98
CA PHE A 93 -20.74 -19.84 4.18
C PHE A 93 -21.41 -21.18 3.87
N ASP A 94 -22.43 -21.21 3.01
CA ASP A 94 -23.05 -22.46 2.57
C ASP A 94 -22.05 -23.33 1.82
N HIS A 95 -21.22 -22.76 0.97
CA HIS A 95 -20.10 -23.47 0.36
C HIS A 95 -19.14 -24.05 1.41
N ALA A 96 -18.71 -23.24 2.38
CA ALA A 96 -17.77 -23.64 3.41
C ALA A 96 -18.31 -24.75 4.33
N LEU A 97 -19.63 -24.80 4.51
CA LEU A 97 -20.35 -25.82 5.28
C LEU A 97 -20.79 -27.04 4.45
N GLY A 98 -20.42 -27.10 3.16
CA GLY A 98 -20.79 -28.20 2.26
C GLY A 98 -22.27 -28.24 1.86
N ARG A 99 -22.97 -27.11 1.99
CA ARG A 99 -24.41 -26.96 1.71
C ARG A 99 -24.69 -26.38 0.32
N GLY A 100 -23.68 -25.84 -0.34
CA GLY A 100 -23.82 -25.18 -1.64
C GLY A 100 -22.55 -25.19 -2.49
N PRO A 101 -22.67 -24.83 -3.77
CA PRO A 101 -21.52 -24.65 -4.66
C PRO A 101 -20.71 -23.41 -4.27
N ALA A 102 -19.45 -23.33 -4.71
CA ALA A 102 -18.65 -22.13 -4.54
C ALA A 102 -19.24 -20.94 -5.33
N PRO A 103 -19.54 -19.79 -4.70
CA PRO A 103 -20.12 -18.64 -5.41
C PRO A 103 -19.11 -17.89 -6.28
N LEU A 104 -17.80 -18.16 -6.11
CA LEU A 104 -16.72 -17.51 -6.84
C LEU A 104 -15.76 -18.54 -7.43
N GLN A 105 -15.66 -18.55 -8.76
CA GLN A 105 -14.77 -19.47 -9.47
C GLN A 105 -13.33 -18.96 -9.54
N ARG A 106 -13.12 -17.66 -9.40
CA ARG A 106 -11.82 -16.97 -9.52
C ARG A 106 -11.70 -15.82 -8.52
N ASP A 107 -10.48 -15.35 -8.31
CA ASP A 107 -10.26 -14.08 -7.59
C ASP A 107 -10.72 -12.90 -8.45
N LEU A 108 -10.95 -11.76 -7.80
CA LEU A 108 -11.42 -10.53 -8.42
C LEU A 108 -10.57 -9.36 -7.90
N PHE A 109 -9.77 -8.76 -8.77
CA PHE A 109 -8.95 -7.59 -8.47
C PHE A 109 -9.35 -6.46 -9.41
N TRP A 110 -9.91 -5.37 -8.89
CA TRP A 110 -10.23 -4.20 -9.69
C TRP A 110 -8.95 -3.46 -10.07
N GLN A 111 -8.57 -3.44 -11.34
CA GLN A 111 -7.50 -2.57 -11.80
C GLN A 111 -8.10 -1.17 -12.03
N MET A 112 -7.72 -0.21 -11.19
CA MET A 112 -8.03 1.21 -11.38
C MET A 112 -7.32 1.71 -12.64
N GLN A 113 -7.87 2.73 -13.31
CA GLN A 113 -7.27 3.33 -14.49
C GLN A 113 -7.55 4.83 -14.54
N ALA A 114 -6.58 5.59 -15.04
CA ALA A 114 -6.79 7.00 -15.33
C ALA A 114 -8.01 7.23 -16.23
N GLY A 115 -8.77 8.28 -15.96
CA GLY A 115 -9.94 8.68 -16.75
C GLY A 115 -10.02 10.19 -16.92
N LEU A 116 -11.23 10.70 -17.13
CA LEU A 116 -11.52 12.13 -17.17
C LEU A 116 -12.00 12.56 -15.79
N TRP A 117 -11.09 13.07 -14.97
CA TRP A 117 -11.37 13.43 -13.58
C TRP A 117 -12.67 14.24 -13.42
N PRO A 118 -13.57 13.85 -12.50
CA PRO A 118 -13.45 12.77 -11.50
C PRO A 118 -13.85 11.36 -11.99
N SER A 119 -14.36 11.22 -13.21
CA SER A 119 -14.77 9.93 -13.78
C SER A 119 -13.56 9.10 -14.20
N MET A 120 -13.21 8.13 -13.36
CA MET A 120 -12.08 7.23 -13.52
C MET A 120 -12.48 5.92 -14.21
N GLY A 121 -11.49 5.25 -14.79
CA GLY A 121 -11.69 3.96 -15.45
C GLY A 121 -11.29 2.77 -14.57
N GLY A 122 -11.60 1.56 -15.05
CA GLY A 122 -11.06 0.35 -14.47
C GLY A 122 -11.77 -0.91 -14.94
N GLY A 123 -11.35 -2.05 -14.41
CA GLY A 123 -11.97 -3.33 -14.72
C GLY A 123 -11.50 -4.46 -13.81
N TRP A 124 -12.38 -5.43 -13.59
CA TRP A 124 -12.09 -6.64 -12.83
C TRP A 124 -11.12 -7.55 -13.56
N GLN A 125 -10.05 -7.93 -12.88
CA GLN A 125 -9.05 -8.89 -13.32
C GLN A 125 -9.11 -10.15 -12.44
N SER A 126 -8.79 -11.31 -13.01
CA SER A 126 -8.72 -12.57 -12.26
C SER A 126 -7.41 -12.73 -11.47
N HIS A 127 -6.42 -11.89 -11.77
CA HIS A 127 -5.12 -11.87 -11.12
C HIS A 127 -4.58 -10.44 -11.11
N ARG A 128 -3.69 -10.13 -10.16
CA ARG A 128 -2.92 -8.90 -10.20
C ARG A 128 -1.91 -8.97 -11.35
N ALA A 129 -1.63 -7.84 -11.99
CA ALA A 129 -0.52 -7.77 -12.93
C ALA A 129 0.78 -8.13 -12.20
N PRO A 130 1.67 -8.95 -12.80
CA PRO A 130 2.99 -9.18 -12.22
C PRO A 130 3.75 -7.86 -12.14
N HIS A 131 4.65 -7.72 -11.16
CA HIS A 131 5.53 -6.55 -11.05
C HIS A 131 6.23 -6.34 -12.40
N ARG A 132 5.80 -5.30 -13.12
CA ARG A 132 6.42 -4.93 -14.38
C ARG A 132 6.68 -3.44 -14.32
N HIS A 133 7.91 -3.12 -14.67
CA HIS A 133 8.47 -1.79 -14.86
C HIS A 133 8.80 -1.03 -13.57
N SER A 134 10.00 -0.43 -13.55
CA SER A 134 10.27 0.72 -12.69
C SER A 134 9.60 1.94 -13.30
N VAL A 135 8.96 2.77 -12.47
CA VAL A 135 8.72 4.17 -12.81
C VAL A 135 10.05 4.89 -12.67
N ALA A 136 10.99 4.51 -13.52
CA ALA A 136 12.20 5.28 -13.69
C ALA A 136 11.82 6.42 -14.64
N GLY A 137 11.97 7.68 -14.19
CA GLY A 137 12.57 8.63 -15.11
C GLY A 137 13.81 7.95 -15.72
N PRO A 138 14.12 8.15 -17.02
CA PRO A 138 15.03 7.31 -17.79
C PRO A 138 16.21 6.78 -16.95
N PRO A 139 16.53 5.46 -16.97
CA PRO A 139 17.47 4.85 -16.05
C PRO A 139 18.75 5.70 -15.92
N GLY A 140 18.94 6.30 -14.75
CA GLY A 140 20.04 7.22 -14.48
C GLY A 140 19.66 8.61 -13.96
N VAL A 141 18.39 9.04 -14.06
CA VAL A 141 17.98 10.34 -13.47
C VAL A 141 17.80 10.19 -11.97
N ARG A 142 18.84 10.56 -11.22
CA ARG A 142 18.84 10.66 -9.77
C ARG A 142 18.54 12.09 -9.38
N HIS A 143 17.50 12.30 -8.60
CA HIS A 143 17.18 13.63 -8.11
C HIS A 143 17.86 13.89 -6.76
N THR A 144 18.39 15.10 -6.63
CA THR A 144 18.76 15.68 -5.34
C THR A 144 17.70 16.70 -4.97
N VAL A 145 17.13 16.58 -3.77
CA VAL A 145 16.09 17.48 -3.27
C VAL A 145 16.36 17.89 -1.83
N THR A 146 15.90 19.09 -1.49
CA THR A 146 15.90 19.62 -0.13
C THR A 146 14.45 19.82 0.29
N ILE A 147 14.05 19.26 1.43
CA ILE A 147 12.69 19.37 1.97
C ILE A 147 12.76 20.11 3.29
N ASP A 148 12.23 21.33 3.31
CA ASP A 148 12.06 22.10 4.53
C ASP A 148 10.93 21.51 5.37
N PHE A 149 11.02 21.68 6.69
CA PHE A 149 9.97 21.21 7.58
C PHE A 149 9.76 22.17 8.75
N ASP A 150 8.51 22.61 8.86
CA ASP A 150 8.00 23.40 9.97
C ASP A 150 6.92 22.56 10.68
N PRO A 151 7.14 22.11 11.92
CA PRO A 151 6.15 21.30 12.66
C PRO A 151 4.87 22.07 12.98
N SER A 152 4.86 23.41 12.90
CA SER A 152 3.65 24.22 13.05
C SER A 152 2.78 24.27 11.79
N ASN A 153 3.34 23.85 10.65
CA ASN A 153 2.67 23.74 9.37
C ASN A 153 3.04 22.41 8.69
N PRO A 154 2.59 21.26 9.24
CA PRO A 154 2.90 19.95 8.68
C PRO A 154 2.18 19.74 7.34
N HIS A 155 2.78 18.93 6.47
CA HIS A 155 2.17 18.56 5.20
C HIS A 155 0.86 17.79 5.44
N PRO A 156 -0.25 18.22 4.82
CA PRO A 156 -1.57 17.68 5.13
C PRO A 156 -1.77 16.29 4.52
N THR A 157 -2.61 15.47 5.16
CA THR A 157 -3.00 14.16 4.62
C THR A 157 -3.62 14.32 3.22
N PRO A 158 -3.05 13.69 2.17
CA PRO A 158 -3.48 13.89 0.78
C PRO A 158 -4.74 13.11 0.36
N GLY A 159 -5.36 12.40 1.30
CA GLY A 159 -6.23 11.26 1.01
C GLY A 159 -5.53 9.94 1.32
N GLY A 160 -5.69 8.98 0.41
CA GLY A 160 -5.08 7.67 0.47
C GLY A 160 -5.78 6.71 1.43
N ALA A 161 -5.03 5.75 1.93
CA ALA A 161 -5.53 4.63 2.71
C ALA A 161 -5.78 4.99 4.20
N VAL A 162 -6.79 5.82 4.44
CA VAL A 162 -7.21 6.24 5.77
C VAL A 162 -8.05 5.15 6.47
N PRO A 163 -7.66 4.66 7.67
CA PRO A 163 -8.39 3.61 8.39
C PRO A 163 -9.69 4.12 9.02
N SER A 164 -9.60 5.23 9.74
CA SER A 164 -10.68 5.81 10.54
C SER A 164 -10.43 7.32 10.68
N GLY A 165 -11.36 8.05 11.30
CA GLY A 165 -11.22 9.50 11.45
C GLY A 165 -11.64 10.29 10.20
N GLY A 166 -12.62 9.78 9.45
CA GLY A 166 -13.20 10.46 8.28
C GLY A 166 -13.74 11.88 8.54
N SER A 167 -13.99 12.22 9.81
CA SER A 167 -14.35 13.58 10.24
C SER A 167 -13.15 14.54 10.34
N LEU A 168 -11.93 14.01 10.38
CA LEU A 168 -10.68 14.75 10.55
C LEU A 168 -9.82 14.72 9.27
N MET A 169 -9.82 13.59 8.56
CA MET A 169 -9.07 13.41 7.31
C MET A 169 -9.88 12.59 6.31
N ALA A 170 -9.83 12.98 5.05
CA ALA A 170 -10.51 12.26 3.98
C ALA A 170 -9.66 11.06 3.50
N GLY A 171 -10.32 9.96 3.16
CA GLY A 171 -9.69 8.79 2.53
C GLY A 171 -10.03 8.70 1.05
N GLY A 172 -9.13 8.11 0.26
CA GLY A 172 -9.34 7.88 -1.18
C GLY A 172 -8.51 8.77 -2.09
N MET A 173 -8.99 8.94 -3.32
CA MET A 173 -8.30 9.68 -4.36
C MET A 173 -8.90 11.07 -4.49
N PHE A 174 -8.04 12.08 -4.61
CA PHE A 174 -8.38 13.50 -4.67
C PHE A 174 -7.47 14.22 -5.65
N ASP A 175 -7.96 15.33 -6.20
CA ASP A 175 -7.10 16.28 -6.87
C ASP A 175 -6.22 17.01 -5.83
N GLN A 176 -4.92 16.79 -5.91
CA GLN A 176 -3.95 17.30 -4.96
C GLN A 176 -3.82 18.83 -4.99
N ARG A 177 -4.36 19.49 -6.02
CA ARG A 177 -4.51 20.95 -6.07
C ARG A 177 -5.50 21.46 -5.02
N SER A 178 -6.63 20.77 -4.82
CA SER A 178 -7.64 21.15 -3.82
C SER A 178 -7.23 20.76 -2.40
N MET A 179 -6.38 19.74 -2.26
CA MET A 179 -5.85 19.27 -0.98
C MET A 179 -4.70 20.12 -0.43
N GLN A 180 -4.24 21.14 -1.18
CA GLN A 180 -3.10 22.01 -0.82
C GLN A 180 -1.78 21.25 -0.58
N THR A 181 -1.65 20.05 -1.14
CA THR A 181 -0.47 19.19 -0.94
C THR A 181 0.65 19.48 -1.93
N LEU A 182 0.34 19.95 -3.14
CA LEU A 182 1.34 20.17 -4.20
C LEU A 182 2.21 21.41 -4.00
N ASN A 183 1.62 22.47 -3.44
CA ASN A 183 2.26 23.77 -3.28
C ASN A 183 2.67 24.04 -1.83
N HIS A 184 2.68 23.00 -1.00
CA HIS A 184 3.02 23.13 0.40
C HIS A 184 4.52 23.43 0.54
N PRO A 185 4.93 24.45 1.33
CA PRO A 185 6.34 24.85 1.44
C PRO A 185 7.25 23.75 2.00
N GLY A 186 6.70 22.85 2.83
CA GLY A 186 7.41 21.68 3.35
C GLY A 186 7.34 20.44 2.46
N SER A 187 7.20 20.60 1.15
CA SER A 187 7.16 19.49 0.19
C SER A 187 7.90 19.80 -1.10
N VAL A 188 8.36 18.75 -1.77
CA VAL A 188 8.98 18.84 -3.10
C VAL A 188 8.25 17.92 -4.06
N ARG A 189 7.93 18.45 -5.24
CA ARG A 189 7.33 17.69 -6.34
C ARG A 189 8.37 17.41 -7.43
N LEU A 190 8.53 16.14 -7.76
CA LEU A 190 9.26 15.67 -8.94
C LEU A 190 8.23 15.22 -9.98
N THR A 191 8.36 15.66 -11.23
CA THR A 191 7.42 15.28 -12.30
C THR A 191 8.19 14.70 -13.48
N GLY A 192 7.74 13.54 -13.94
CA GLY A 192 8.31 12.85 -15.09
C GLY A 192 7.91 13.43 -16.43
N LEU A 193 8.49 12.87 -17.48
CA LEU A 193 8.03 13.05 -18.85
C LEU A 193 6.67 12.37 -19.06
N PRO A 194 5.91 12.75 -20.10
CA PRO A 194 4.71 12.03 -20.49
C PRO A 194 5.02 10.55 -20.73
N LEU A 195 4.14 9.68 -20.25
CA LEU A 195 4.28 8.25 -20.42
C LEU A 195 4.22 7.88 -21.92
N PRO A 196 5.19 7.12 -22.45
CA PRO A 196 5.17 6.71 -23.86
C PRO A 196 4.10 5.67 -24.16
N GLU A 197 3.67 4.92 -23.14
CA GLU A 197 2.65 3.87 -23.19
C GLU A 197 1.90 3.77 -21.86
N ASP A 198 0.78 3.04 -21.84
CA ASP A 198 0.05 2.73 -20.60
C ASP A 198 0.95 1.94 -19.65
N LEU A 199 0.93 2.30 -18.36
CA LEU A 199 1.77 1.68 -17.35
C LEU A 199 0.91 1.17 -16.19
N VAL A 200 0.95 -0.14 -15.96
CA VAL A 200 0.31 -0.76 -14.80
C VAL A 200 1.27 -0.72 -13.60
N LEU A 201 0.81 -0.09 -12.53
CA LEU A 201 1.52 0.12 -11.29
C LEU A 201 1.00 -0.87 -10.23
N THR A 202 1.93 -1.66 -9.69
CA THR A 202 1.68 -2.62 -8.61
C THR A 202 2.88 -2.66 -7.69
N ASP A 203 2.67 -2.56 -6.37
CA ASP A 203 3.68 -2.70 -5.32
C ASP A 203 4.97 -1.90 -5.59
N LEU A 204 5.00 -0.65 -5.10
CA LEU A 204 6.04 0.31 -5.41
C LEU A 204 6.82 0.71 -4.16
N THR A 205 8.11 0.95 -4.34
CA THR A 205 9.00 1.45 -3.29
C THR A 205 9.76 2.67 -3.79
N VAL A 206 9.75 3.74 -3.00
CA VAL A 206 10.53 4.94 -3.25
C VAL A 206 11.83 4.84 -2.48
N CYS A 207 12.95 4.86 -3.19
CA CYS A 207 14.28 4.83 -2.59
C CYS A 207 14.96 6.19 -2.71
N ALA A 208 15.72 6.55 -1.67
CA ALA A 208 16.57 7.73 -1.65
C ALA A 208 17.71 7.49 -0.66
N THR A 209 18.69 8.40 -0.61
CA THR A 209 19.69 8.46 0.46
C THR A 209 19.47 9.77 1.22
N GLY A 210 19.15 9.67 2.51
CA GLY A 210 18.96 10.84 3.35
C GLY A 210 20.22 11.16 4.14
N THR A 211 20.68 12.41 4.08
CA THR A 211 21.67 12.94 5.02
C THR A 211 20.91 13.71 6.09
N ALA A 212 20.87 13.18 7.31
CA ALA A 212 20.06 13.74 8.39
C ALA A 212 20.79 13.68 9.72
N GLU A 213 20.95 14.82 10.37
CA GLU A 213 21.55 14.91 11.71
C GLU A 213 20.59 14.47 12.81
N LEU A 214 19.28 14.49 12.52
CA LEU A 214 18.20 14.18 13.45
C LEU A 214 17.25 13.14 12.85
N PRO A 215 16.47 12.42 13.69
CA PRO A 215 15.39 11.59 13.20
C PRO A 215 14.40 12.38 12.33
N PHE A 216 13.87 11.74 11.29
CA PHE A 216 12.93 12.34 10.36
C PHE A 216 11.91 11.32 9.88
N ASP A 217 10.76 11.83 9.47
CA ASP A 217 9.82 11.08 8.64
C ASP A 217 10.01 11.48 7.18
N LEU A 218 9.86 10.49 6.29
CA LEU A 218 9.79 10.71 4.86
C LEU A 218 8.49 10.12 4.35
N HIS A 219 7.56 11.00 3.99
CA HIS A 219 6.36 10.67 3.26
C HIS A 219 6.62 10.79 1.77
N ALA A 220 6.13 9.81 1.03
CA ALA A 220 6.21 9.75 -0.42
C ALA A 220 4.83 9.42 -0.98
N MET A 221 4.35 10.26 -1.89
CA MET A 221 3.07 10.09 -2.58
C MET A 221 3.30 10.06 -4.07
N LEU A 222 2.84 8.98 -4.71
CA LEU A 222 2.79 8.88 -6.16
C LEU A 222 1.53 9.57 -6.67
N VAL A 223 1.70 10.44 -7.66
CA VAL A 223 0.61 11.15 -8.33
C VAL A 223 0.64 10.94 -9.83
N GLU A 224 -0.50 11.15 -10.48
CA GLU A 224 -0.60 11.28 -11.94
C GLU A 224 -1.22 12.62 -12.32
N GLU A 225 -0.56 13.34 -13.22
CA GLU A 225 -1.09 14.53 -13.86
C GLU A 225 -1.86 14.13 -15.12
N LEU A 226 -3.14 14.46 -15.11
CA LEU A 226 -4.09 14.15 -16.18
C LEU A 226 -4.17 15.30 -17.21
N PRO A 227 -4.65 15.05 -18.44
CA PRO A 227 -4.70 16.07 -19.49
C PRO A 227 -5.60 17.27 -19.16
N CYS A 228 -6.58 17.09 -18.26
CA CYS A 228 -7.42 18.16 -17.74
C CYS A 228 -6.73 19.04 -16.68
N GLY A 229 -5.47 18.76 -16.35
CA GLY A 229 -4.66 19.48 -15.37
C GLY A 229 -4.88 19.04 -13.91
N ALA A 230 -5.78 18.09 -13.65
CA ALA A 230 -5.91 17.46 -12.34
C ALA A 230 -4.65 16.66 -12.01
N VAL A 231 -4.23 16.68 -10.75
CA VAL A 231 -3.07 15.90 -10.26
C VAL A 231 -3.58 14.99 -9.16
N ILE A 232 -3.72 13.71 -9.43
CA ILE A 232 -4.42 12.78 -8.53
C ILE A 232 -3.44 11.91 -7.77
N ASN A 233 -3.69 11.67 -6.48
CA ASN A 233 -2.91 10.69 -5.72
C ASN A 233 -3.30 9.26 -6.12
N ILE A 234 -2.29 8.41 -6.34
CA ILE A 234 -2.47 6.98 -6.66
C ILE A 234 -2.27 6.12 -5.40
N THR A 235 -1.14 6.32 -4.73
CA THR A 235 -0.76 5.60 -3.52
C THR A 235 0.33 6.38 -2.79
N ASP A 236 0.47 6.13 -1.50
CA ASP A 236 1.44 6.80 -0.65
C ASP A 236 2.02 5.85 0.41
N GLY A 237 3.11 6.28 1.04
CA GLY A 237 3.78 5.57 2.11
C GLY A 237 4.59 6.54 2.98
N ILE A 238 4.90 6.12 4.20
CA ILE A 238 5.73 6.90 5.12
C ILE A 238 6.73 6.00 5.84
N LEU A 239 7.94 6.53 6.03
CA LEU A 239 9.00 5.88 6.80
C LEU A 239 9.55 6.84 7.86
N ARG A 240 9.62 6.39 9.10
CA ARG A 240 10.44 7.03 10.14
C ARG A 240 11.87 6.49 10.10
N ARG A 241 12.84 7.40 10.09
CA ARG A 241 14.27 7.13 10.07
C ARG A 241 14.94 7.84 11.25
N SER A 242 15.85 7.15 11.94
CA SER A 242 16.58 7.72 13.10
C SER A 242 18.04 8.05 12.82
N THR A 243 18.58 7.61 11.68
CA THR A 243 19.99 7.80 11.30
C THR A 243 20.12 8.09 9.80
N PRO A 244 21.20 8.77 9.34
CA PRO A 244 21.49 8.93 7.92
C PRO A 244 21.49 7.61 7.13
N GLY A 245 21.38 7.74 5.81
CA GLY A 245 21.65 6.68 4.84
C GLY A 245 20.45 6.32 3.96
N ALA A 246 20.56 5.17 3.31
CA ALA A 246 19.60 4.69 2.31
C ALA A 246 18.22 4.44 2.93
N VAL A 247 17.20 5.12 2.43
CA VAL A 247 15.80 4.98 2.80
C VAL A 247 15.00 4.26 1.71
N ALA A 248 14.02 3.47 2.14
CA ALA A 248 13.08 2.78 1.26
C ALA A 248 11.67 2.96 1.84
N VAL A 249 10.89 3.84 1.22
CA VAL A 249 9.50 4.08 1.57
C VAL A 249 8.65 3.14 0.74
N GLU A 250 8.17 2.08 1.36
CA GLU A 250 7.19 1.18 0.77
C GLU A 250 5.85 1.91 0.64
N LEU A 251 5.32 2.01 -0.58
CA LEU A 251 4.01 2.59 -0.81
C LEU A 251 2.91 1.55 -0.55
N ALA A 252 1.69 2.00 -0.24
CA ALA A 252 0.56 1.09 -0.11
C ALA A 252 0.33 0.32 -1.43
N PRO A 253 -0.01 -0.99 -1.37
CA PRO A 253 -0.30 -1.77 -2.56
C PRO A 253 -1.41 -1.14 -3.40
N THR A 254 -1.21 -1.14 -4.70
CA THR A 254 -2.19 -0.64 -5.65
C THR A 254 -2.28 -1.57 -6.86
N SER A 255 -3.33 -1.38 -7.64
CA SER A 255 -3.47 -1.91 -9.00
C SER A 255 -4.05 -0.77 -9.83
N TYR A 256 -3.15 0.03 -10.41
CA TYR A 256 -3.50 1.27 -11.08
C TYR A 256 -2.83 1.35 -12.45
N LYS A 257 -3.59 1.62 -13.51
CA LYS A 257 -3.07 1.83 -14.86
C LYS A 257 -3.03 3.32 -15.18
N ALA A 258 -1.81 3.87 -15.14
CA ALA A 258 -1.53 5.21 -15.64
C ALA A 258 -1.58 5.20 -17.18
N SER A 259 -2.14 6.24 -17.78
CA SER A 259 -2.40 6.25 -19.23
C SER A 259 -1.26 6.90 -20.00
N ARG A 260 -1.01 6.39 -21.21
CA ARG A 260 -0.10 7.03 -22.17
C ARG A 260 -0.39 8.53 -22.30
N GLY A 261 0.65 9.34 -22.33
CA GLY A 261 0.56 10.80 -22.45
C GLY A 261 0.38 11.54 -21.13
N ASN A 262 -0.08 10.88 -20.07
CA ASN A 262 -0.12 11.46 -18.72
C ASN A 262 1.29 11.48 -18.12
N ARG A 263 1.48 12.23 -17.02
CA ARG A 263 2.77 12.29 -16.32
C ARG A 263 2.65 11.71 -14.93
N LEU A 264 3.56 10.81 -14.57
CA LEU A 264 3.71 10.42 -13.17
C LEU A 264 4.58 11.44 -12.44
N GLY A 265 4.24 11.67 -11.17
CA GLY A 265 4.98 12.54 -10.27
C GLY A 265 5.13 11.93 -8.89
N LEU A 266 6.11 12.43 -8.16
CA LEU A 266 6.39 12.06 -6.77
C LEU A 266 6.34 13.34 -5.94
N VAL A 267 5.49 13.35 -4.92
CA VAL A 267 5.47 14.38 -3.88
C VAL A 267 6.17 13.80 -2.66
N LEU A 268 7.21 14.49 -2.20
CA LEU A 268 7.97 14.14 -1.01
C LEU A 268 7.75 15.19 0.06
N ALA A 269 7.45 14.74 1.27
CA ALA A 269 7.26 15.60 2.43
C ALA A 269 7.83 14.94 3.69
N ARG A 270 8.00 15.73 4.76
CA ARG A 270 8.47 15.24 6.05
C ARG A 270 7.37 14.91 7.05
N SER A 271 6.13 14.92 6.60
CA SER A 271 4.93 14.63 7.40
C SER A 271 3.79 14.22 6.48
N ASN A 272 2.76 13.62 7.08
CA ASN A 272 1.46 13.31 6.46
C ASN A 272 0.45 13.36 7.61
N PHE A 273 0.06 14.58 7.98
CA PHE A 273 -0.71 14.85 9.19
C PHE A 273 -2.15 15.24 8.84
N PRO A 274 -3.18 14.73 9.55
CA PRO A 274 -3.13 13.99 10.81
C PRO A 274 -3.11 12.46 10.68
N ARG A 275 -2.86 11.90 9.49
CA ARG A 275 -2.86 10.44 9.32
C ARG A 275 -1.74 9.76 10.12
N HIS A 276 -0.58 10.41 10.16
CA HIS A 276 0.59 9.97 10.89
C HIS A 276 1.04 11.07 11.85
N ASP A 277 1.49 10.69 13.03
CA ASP A 277 2.32 11.57 13.84
C ASP A 277 3.62 11.86 13.09
N PHE A 278 4.32 12.92 13.51
CA PHE A 278 5.59 13.27 12.93
C PHE A 278 6.63 13.55 14.00
N VAL A 279 7.91 13.35 13.67
CA VAL A 279 9.01 13.68 14.58
C VAL A 279 9.01 15.19 14.87
N THR A 280 8.84 15.55 16.14
CA THR A 280 8.84 16.94 16.60
C THR A 280 10.26 17.37 17.01
N HIS A 281 10.95 18.07 16.12
CA HIS A 281 12.20 18.78 16.41
C HIS A 281 12.13 20.22 15.88
N GLN A 282 13.14 21.04 16.17
CA GLN A 282 13.28 22.38 15.59
C GLN A 282 13.16 22.33 14.06
N PRO A 283 12.71 23.40 13.38
CA PRO A 283 12.71 23.44 11.92
C PRO A 283 14.10 23.16 11.34
N TRP A 284 14.21 22.24 10.39
CA TRP A 284 15.44 21.94 9.65
C TRP A 284 15.14 21.33 8.28
N SER A 285 16.12 21.37 7.37
CA SER A 285 15.96 20.89 5.99
C SER A 285 16.55 19.51 5.80
N LEU A 286 15.76 18.57 5.25
CA LEU A 286 16.26 17.25 4.88
C LEU A 286 16.80 17.28 3.46
N HIS A 287 18.06 16.87 3.30
CA HIS A 287 18.65 16.66 1.99
C HIS A 287 18.55 15.18 1.60
N LEU A 288 17.98 14.92 0.43
CA LEU A 288 17.88 13.60 -0.17
C LEU A 288 18.64 13.58 -1.49
N THR A 289 19.42 12.53 -1.71
CA THR A 289 20.02 12.20 -3.01
C THR A 289 19.47 10.88 -3.54
N ASP A 290 19.76 10.57 -4.80
CA ASP A 290 19.45 9.27 -5.40
C ASP A 290 17.97 8.88 -5.35
N VAL A 291 17.07 9.88 -5.36
CA VAL A 291 15.63 9.64 -5.30
C VAL A 291 15.17 8.91 -6.57
N ALA A 292 14.54 7.75 -6.41
CA ALA A 292 14.01 6.93 -7.49
C ALA A 292 12.79 6.10 -7.04
N ILE A 293 11.90 5.77 -7.98
CA ILE A 293 10.81 4.79 -7.77
C ILE A 293 11.23 3.46 -8.38
N MET A 294 11.16 2.40 -7.58
CA MET A 294 11.44 1.03 -8.02
C MET A 294 10.19 0.15 -7.85
N PRO A 295 10.02 -0.88 -8.69
CA PRO A 295 9.08 -1.94 -8.37
C PRO A 295 9.60 -2.61 -7.09
N ASP A 296 8.69 -3.06 -6.23
CA ASP A 296 9.10 -3.71 -5.00
C ASP A 296 9.96 -4.93 -5.34
N LYS A 297 11.15 -5.03 -4.72
CA LYS A 297 11.90 -6.28 -4.76
C LYS A 297 11.17 -7.17 -3.79
N THR A 298 10.63 -8.30 -4.24
CA THR A 298 10.24 -9.36 -3.33
C THR A 298 11.49 -9.70 -2.51
N ILE A 299 11.57 -9.20 -1.28
CA ILE A 299 12.56 -9.64 -0.32
C ILE A 299 12.12 -11.06 -0.02
N HIS A 300 12.68 -12.04 -0.75
CA HIS A 300 12.69 -13.41 -0.26
C HIS A 300 13.20 -13.31 1.16
N ALA A 301 12.39 -13.75 2.12
CA ALA A 301 12.77 -13.75 3.52
C ALA A 301 14.16 -14.36 3.63
N SER A 302 15.17 -13.53 3.84
CA SER A 302 16.42 -13.99 4.41
C SER A 302 16.00 -14.66 5.71
N GLU A 303 16.35 -15.93 5.86
CA GLU A 303 16.10 -16.72 7.06
C GLU A 303 16.30 -15.84 8.30
N PRO A 304 15.41 -15.92 9.32
CA PRO A 304 15.65 -15.20 10.55
C PRO A 304 17.04 -15.59 11.05
N PRO A 305 17.88 -14.63 11.50
CA PRO A 305 19.18 -14.96 12.07
C PRO A 305 18.94 -16.01 13.16
N GLY A 306 19.57 -17.17 12.99
CA GLY A 306 19.33 -18.33 13.82
C GLY A 306 19.31 -17.93 15.28
N LEU A 307 18.17 -18.14 15.94
CA LEU A 307 18.10 -18.22 17.38
C LEU A 307 19.03 -19.37 17.77
N GLY A 308 20.27 -19.01 18.09
CA GLY A 308 21.23 -19.89 18.74
C GLY A 308 20.69 -20.29 20.09
N TYR A 309 19.81 -21.28 20.11
CA TYR A 309 19.61 -22.11 21.27
C TYR A 309 20.89 -22.91 21.46
N THR A 310 21.81 -22.36 22.24
CA THR A 310 22.80 -23.16 22.94
C THR A 310 22.02 -24.17 23.78
N ARG A 311 21.95 -25.42 23.30
CA ARG A 311 21.61 -26.55 24.16
C ARG A 311 22.70 -26.62 25.23
N SER A 312 22.43 -26.03 26.38
CA SER A 312 23.18 -26.30 27.59
C SER A 312 23.03 -27.79 27.88
N ALA A 313 24.13 -28.52 27.72
CA ALA A 313 24.21 -29.93 28.04
C ALA A 313 23.91 -30.11 29.54
N HIS A 314 22.77 -30.72 29.86
CA HIS A 314 22.54 -31.30 31.17
C HIS A 314 23.55 -32.42 31.39
N LYS A 315 24.54 -32.15 32.25
CA LYS A 315 25.35 -33.20 32.89
C LYS A 315 24.44 -33.99 33.86
N PRO A 316 24.44 -35.33 33.82
CA PRO A 316 23.77 -36.10 34.85
C PRO A 316 24.57 -36.03 36.16
N HIS A 317 23.94 -35.52 37.23
CA HIS A 317 24.46 -35.66 38.58
C HIS A 317 24.25 -37.11 39.06
N SER A 318 25.36 -37.81 39.29
CA SER A 318 25.36 -39.05 40.06
C SER A 318 25.23 -38.71 41.55
N THR A 319 24.14 -39.11 42.18
CA THR A 319 24.08 -39.24 43.63
C THR A 319 24.30 -40.70 44.01
N ARG A 320 25.50 -40.97 44.52
CA ARG A 320 25.78 -42.15 45.34
C ARG A 320 25.12 -41.93 46.70
N HIS A 321 24.33 -42.89 47.17
CA HIS A 321 24.06 -43.06 48.60
C HIS A 321 25.14 -43.99 49.20
N PRO A 322 25.72 -43.66 50.36
CA PRO A 322 26.40 -44.63 51.19
C PRO A 322 25.43 -45.28 52.19
N SER A 323 25.63 -46.59 52.37
CA SER A 323 25.25 -47.46 53.49
C SER A 323 23.77 -47.62 53.82
#